data_AF-A0A952HRE7-F1
#
_entry.id   AF-A0A952HRE7-F1
#
_cell.length_a   1.000
_cell.length_b   1.000
_cell.length_c   1.000
_cell.angle_alpha   90.00
_cell.angle_beta   90.00
_cell.angle_gamma   90.00
#
_symmetry.space_group_name_H-M   'P 1'
#
loop_
_entity.id
_entity.type
_entity.pdbx_description
1 polymer ?
#
loop_
_entity_poly.entity_id
_entity_poly.type
_entity_poly.pdbx_seq_one_letter_code
_entity_poly.pdbx_strand_id
1 'polypeptide(L)'
;MREIKNLKRNPFRKILSKRREIITPPDLLSVPKESFENFVQFHTNPLKRDPNKGLESLLRTSFPFVDPNGQLEVRYIGYEIGDWECGKCGKALPDEVLGGPEVDCPHCGGPLIYKEKLTVEECKFKGLTYGAPLRVLLELVINHTDPKTGEIIPKT
;
A
#
# COMPACT_ATOMS: atom_id res chain seq x y z
N MET A 1 -16.67 35.31 -24.65
CA MET A 1 -16.37 33.97 -25.21
C MET A 1 -17.11 32.94 -24.38
N ARG A 2 -17.95 32.10 -25.00
CA ARG A 2 -18.68 31.06 -24.26
C ARG A 2 -17.67 29.97 -23.87
N GLU A 3 -17.59 29.63 -22.59
CA GLU A 3 -16.79 28.49 -22.15
C GLU A 3 -17.34 27.21 -22.77
N ILE A 4 -16.64 26.68 -23.77
CA ILE A 4 -16.93 25.36 -24.33
C ILE A 4 -16.32 24.33 -23.37
N LYS A 5 -16.94 24.13 -22.21
CA LYS A 5 -16.59 23.02 -21.32
C LYS A 5 -17.57 21.87 -21.57
N ASN A 6 -17.00 20.71 -21.95
CA ASN A 6 -17.62 19.38 -22.06
C ASN A 6 -18.59 19.10 -23.23
N LEU A 7 -18.12 19.27 -24.47
CA LEU A 7 -18.79 18.65 -25.62
C LEU A 7 -18.36 17.19 -25.76
N LYS A 8 -19.28 16.24 -25.53
CA LYS A 8 -19.05 14.78 -25.70
C LYS A 8 -18.62 14.40 -27.12
N ARG A 9 -18.98 15.21 -28.12
CA ARG A 9 -18.52 15.10 -29.51
C ARG A 9 -18.36 16.49 -30.08
N ASN A 10 -17.38 16.63 -30.97
CA ASN A 10 -17.25 17.82 -31.79
C ASN A 10 -18.54 17.97 -32.66
N PRO A 11 -19.29 19.08 -32.53
CA PRO A 11 -20.53 19.29 -33.26
C PRO A 11 -20.34 19.37 -34.78
N PHE A 12 -19.12 19.64 -35.25
CA PHE A 12 -18.76 19.65 -36.67
C PHE A 12 -18.33 18.27 -37.20
N ARG A 13 -18.18 17.25 -36.34
CA ARG A 13 -17.76 15.91 -36.76
C ARG A 13 -18.96 15.11 -37.28
N LYS A 14 -19.00 14.90 -38.60
CA LYS A 14 -19.96 14.00 -39.26
C LYS A 14 -19.56 12.54 -39.06
N ILE A 15 -20.51 11.69 -38.68
CA ILE A 15 -20.34 10.24 -38.53
C ILE A 15 -21.05 9.58 -39.71
N LEU A 16 -20.30 8.91 -40.58
CA LEU A 16 -20.81 8.28 -41.81
C LEU A 16 -21.09 6.78 -41.65
N SER A 17 -20.86 6.21 -40.46
CA SER A 17 -21.04 4.79 -40.21
C SER A 17 -22.53 4.39 -40.28
N LYS A 18 -22.83 3.38 -41.11
CA LYS A 18 -24.18 2.82 -41.25
C LYS A 18 -24.56 1.88 -40.10
N ARG A 19 -23.56 1.24 -39.48
CA ARG A 19 -23.74 0.34 -38.33
C ARG A 19 -23.66 1.14 -37.02
N ARG A 20 -24.50 0.77 -36.06
CA ARG A 20 -24.50 1.35 -34.72
C ARG A 20 -23.36 0.74 -33.90
N GLU A 21 -22.74 1.56 -33.07
CA GLU A 21 -21.76 1.13 -32.08
C GLU A 21 -22.51 0.40 -30.95
N ILE A 22 -22.21 -0.88 -30.74
CA ILE A 22 -22.93 -1.74 -29.78
C ILE A 22 -22.26 -1.69 -28.39
N ILE A 23 -20.94 -1.55 -28.38
CA ILE A 23 -20.12 -1.41 -27.17
C ILE A 23 -19.28 -0.15 -27.28
N THR A 24 -19.17 0.58 -26.19
CA THR A 24 -18.28 1.74 -26.11
C THR A 24 -16.85 1.27 -25.85
N PRO A 25 -15.83 2.01 -26.33
CA PRO A 25 -14.44 1.73 -25.98
C PRO A 25 -14.27 1.68 -24.45
N PRO A 26 -13.55 0.67 -23.92
CA PRO A 26 -13.27 0.57 -22.48
C PRO A 26 -12.23 1.62 -22.04
N ASP A 27 -12.00 1.74 -20.73
CA ASP A 27 -10.85 2.50 -20.22
C ASP A 27 -9.56 1.81 -20.64
N LEU A 28 -8.80 2.49 -21.50
CA LEU A 28 -7.52 2.00 -22.04
C LEU A 28 -6.41 1.93 -20.98
N LEU A 29 -6.60 2.55 -19.83
CA LEU A 29 -5.66 2.54 -18.71
C LEU A 29 -6.12 1.68 -17.54
N SER A 30 -7.24 0.96 -17.68
CA SER A 30 -7.78 0.08 -16.62
C SER A 30 -6.73 -0.94 -16.16
N VAL A 31 -6.21 -1.74 -17.09
CA VAL A 31 -5.25 -2.82 -16.80
C VAL A 31 -4.02 -2.35 -16.01
N PRO A 32 -3.23 -1.35 -16.44
CA PRO A 32 -2.06 -0.93 -15.68
C PRO A 32 -2.41 -0.32 -14.32
N LYS A 33 -3.52 0.43 -14.22
CA LYS A 33 -3.98 1.00 -12.94
C LYS A 33 -4.37 -0.11 -11.97
N GLU A 34 -5.27 -1.00 -12.40
CA GLU A 34 -5.78 -2.10 -11.58
C GLU A 34 -4.67 -3.07 -11.18
N SER A 35 -3.74 -3.38 -12.09
CA SER A 35 -2.59 -4.22 -11.78
C SER A 35 -1.71 -3.61 -10.69
N PHE A 36 -1.48 -2.30 -10.72
CA PHE A 36 -0.69 -1.60 -9.71
C PHE A 36 -1.43 -1.55 -8.37
N GLU A 37 -2.71 -1.18 -8.36
CA GLU A 37 -3.54 -1.15 -7.14
C GLU A 37 -3.63 -2.52 -6.47
N ASN A 38 -3.82 -3.59 -7.26
CA ASN A 38 -3.86 -4.95 -6.74
C ASN A 38 -2.50 -5.42 -6.21
N PHE A 39 -1.39 -4.95 -6.79
CA PHE A 39 -0.06 -5.29 -6.32
C PHE A 39 0.28 -4.58 -5.00
N VAL A 40 -0.04 -3.30 -4.90
CA VAL A 40 0.38 -2.43 -3.80
C VAL A 40 -0.60 -2.46 -2.62
N GLN A 41 -1.89 -2.65 -2.88
CA GLN A 41 -2.97 -2.66 -1.88
C GLN A 41 -2.96 -1.40 -0.97
N PHE A 42 -2.68 -0.24 -1.54
CA PHE A 42 -2.47 1.02 -0.81
C PHE A 42 -3.71 1.46 -0.01
N HIS A 43 -4.90 1.31 -0.59
CA HIS A 43 -6.18 1.73 -0.01
C HIS A 43 -6.81 0.73 0.95
N THR A 44 -6.09 -0.32 1.36
CA THR A 44 -6.58 -1.33 2.31
C THR A 44 -5.81 -1.21 3.62
N ASN A 45 -6.50 -1.45 4.74
CA ASN A 45 -5.87 -1.52 6.06
C ASN A 45 -4.67 -2.49 6.03
N PRO A 46 -3.48 -2.10 6.52
CA PRO A 46 -2.26 -2.91 6.45
C PRO A 46 -2.42 -4.34 6.97
N LEU A 47 -3.21 -4.54 8.03
CA LEU A 47 -3.42 -5.84 8.67
C LEU A 47 -4.52 -6.68 8.01
N LYS A 48 -5.30 -6.09 7.10
CA LYS A 48 -6.42 -6.75 6.40
C LYS A 48 -6.18 -6.90 4.89
N ARG A 49 -4.94 -6.74 4.44
CA ARG A 49 -4.57 -6.93 3.03
C ARG A 49 -4.74 -8.40 2.63
N ASP A 50 -5.07 -8.62 1.36
CA ASP A 50 -5.28 -9.95 0.79
C ASP A 50 -3.94 -10.70 0.74
N PRO A 51 -3.79 -11.82 1.46
CA PRO A 51 -2.54 -12.58 1.54
C PRO A 51 -2.17 -13.27 0.22
N ASN A 52 -3.10 -13.35 -0.75
CA ASN A 52 -2.87 -14.02 -2.03
C ASN A 52 -2.54 -13.03 -3.17
N LYS A 53 -2.29 -11.75 -2.87
CA LYS A 53 -2.02 -10.72 -3.88
C LYS A 53 -0.79 -9.88 -3.56
N GLY A 54 -0.08 -9.50 -4.62
CA GLY A 54 0.86 -8.39 -4.59
C GLY A 54 2.01 -8.53 -3.59
N LEU A 55 2.40 -7.40 -3.00
CA LEU A 55 3.46 -7.31 -1.99
C LEU A 55 3.17 -8.17 -0.75
N GLU A 56 1.91 -8.18 -0.31
CA GLU A 56 1.49 -8.95 0.87
C GLU A 56 1.79 -10.44 0.69
N SER A 57 1.44 -11.01 -0.46
CA SER A 57 1.72 -12.41 -0.77
C SER A 57 3.23 -12.70 -0.84
N LEU A 58 4.00 -11.81 -1.45
CA LEU A 58 5.46 -11.96 -1.57
C LEU A 58 6.15 -11.95 -0.20
N LEU A 59 5.76 -11.02 0.69
CA LEU A 59 6.33 -10.92 2.02
C LEU A 59 5.92 -12.11 2.89
N ARG A 60 4.65 -12.53 2.85
CA ARG A 60 4.18 -13.72 3.58
C ARG A 60 4.77 -15.03 3.08
N THR A 61 5.14 -15.10 1.81
CA THR A 61 5.78 -16.30 1.23
C THR A 61 7.27 -16.37 1.58
N SER A 62 7.91 -15.20 1.70
CA SER A 62 9.34 -15.11 1.96
C SER A 62 9.68 -15.29 3.44
N PHE A 63 8.87 -14.71 4.33
CA PHE A 63 9.00 -14.87 5.78
C PHE A 63 8.16 -16.06 6.29
N PRO A 64 8.55 -16.71 7.39
CA PRO A 64 9.61 -16.34 8.34
C PRO A 64 11.02 -16.77 7.89
N PHE A 65 12.02 -16.03 8.38
CA PHE A 65 13.42 -16.47 8.31
C PHE A 65 13.86 -17.00 9.68
N VAL A 66 14.39 -18.22 9.71
CA VAL A 66 14.85 -18.88 10.93
C VAL A 66 16.35 -19.14 10.81
N ASP A 67 17.10 -18.90 11.89
CA ASP A 67 18.52 -19.25 11.92
C ASP A 67 18.72 -20.79 11.93
N PRO A 68 19.91 -21.29 11.56
CA PRO A 68 20.17 -22.72 11.53
C PRO A 68 19.96 -23.45 12.86
N ASN A 69 20.07 -22.75 14.00
CA ASN A 69 19.89 -23.33 15.33
C ASN A 69 18.45 -23.18 15.86
N GLY A 70 17.56 -22.49 15.15
CA GLY A 70 16.18 -22.24 15.57
C GLY A 70 16.03 -21.28 16.76
N GLN A 71 17.10 -20.58 17.16
CA GLN A 71 17.13 -19.61 18.25
C GLN A 71 16.63 -18.23 17.86
N LEU A 72 16.61 -17.89 16.57
CA LEU A 72 16.18 -16.58 16.06
C LEU A 72 15.21 -16.79 14.92
N GLU A 73 14.05 -16.17 15.01
CA GLU A 73 13.04 -16.15 13.96
C GLU A 73 12.65 -14.70 13.67
N VAL A 74 12.73 -14.30 12.40
CA VAL A 74 12.23 -13.02 11.92
C VAL A 74 10.86 -13.23 11.28
N ARG A 75 9.82 -12.67 11.90
CA ARG A 75 8.43 -12.76 11.45
C ARG A 75 7.97 -11.47 10.78
N TYR A 76 7.19 -11.61 9.73
CA TYR A 76 6.54 -10.49 9.05
C TYR A 76 5.20 -10.17 9.71
N ILE A 77 5.02 -8.91 10.15
CA ILE A 77 3.74 -8.42 10.69
C ILE A 77 2.91 -7.76 9.58
N GLY A 78 3.52 -6.80 8.87
CA GLY A 78 2.84 -5.99 7.87
C GLY A 78 3.76 -4.98 7.21
N TYR A 79 3.30 -4.29 6.15
CA TYR A 79 4.01 -3.15 5.56
C TYR A 79 3.15 -1.90 5.55
N GLU A 80 3.77 -0.73 5.58
CA GLU A 80 3.13 0.56 5.33
C GLU A 80 3.78 1.22 4.11
N ILE A 81 2.98 2.01 3.40
CA ILE A 81 3.44 2.78 2.25
C ILE A 81 3.13 4.23 2.54
N GLY A 82 4.14 5.08 2.42
CA GLY A 82 3.98 6.50 2.65
C GLY A 82 4.29 6.95 4.06
N ASP A 83 4.10 8.25 4.28
CA ASP A 83 4.16 8.85 5.60
C ASP A 83 2.73 9.07 6.09
N TRP A 84 2.44 8.63 7.31
CA TRP A 84 1.11 8.76 7.92
C TRP A 84 1.18 9.64 9.16
N GLU A 85 0.19 10.50 9.34
CA GLU A 85 0.04 11.33 10.53
C GLU A 85 -1.41 11.28 11.02
N CYS A 86 -1.63 11.51 12.32
CA CYS A 86 -2.99 11.58 12.82
C CYS A 86 -3.65 12.91 12.41
N GLY A 87 -4.77 12.83 11.68
CA GLY A 87 -5.53 14.02 11.27
C GLY A 87 -6.17 14.79 12.44
N LYS A 88 -6.22 14.21 13.65
CA LYS A 88 -6.81 14.84 14.85
C LYS A 88 -5.77 15.49 15.76
N CYS A 89 -4.69 14.78 16.10
CA CYS A 89 -3.68 15.28 17.05
C CYS A 89 -2.37 15.74 16.39
N GLY A 90 -2.17 15.51 15.09
CA GLY A 90 -0.99 15.92 14.34
C GLY A 90 0.31 15.21 14.74
N LYS A 91 0.24 14.21 15.63
CA LYS A 91 1.40 13.41 16.04
C LYS A 91 1.74 12.38 14.97
N ALA A 92 3.04 12.17 14.77
CA ALA A 92 3.56 11.04 14.02
C ALA A 92 3.24 9.73 14.74
N LEU A 93 3.17 8.64 14.00
CA LEU A 93 3.03 7.30 14.59
C LEU A 93 4.35 6.86 15.24
N PRO A 94 4.27 6.05 16.31
CA PRO A 94 5.41 5.27 16.77
C PRO A 94 5.87 4.27 15.69
N ASP A 95 7.18 3.97 15.65
CA ASP A 95 7.77 3.05 14.66
C ASP A 95 7.25 1.60 14.76
N GLU A 96 6.69 1.24 15.91
CA GLU A 96 6.11 -0.08 16.18
C GLU A 96 4.70 -0.27 15.57
N VAL A 97 4.09 0.80 15.07
CA VAL A 97 2.70 0.79 14.59
C VAL A 97 2.66 1.04 13.08
N LEU A 98 1.96 0.18 12.35
CA LEU A 98 1.75 0.34 10.91
C LEU A 98 0.78 1.49 10.61
N GLY A 99 1.21 2.43 9.78
CA GLY A 99 0.36 3.45 9.17
C GLY A 99 -0.41 2.92 7.97
N GLY A 100 -1.65 3.37 7.83
CA GLY A 100 -2.47 3.01 6.69
C GLY A 100 -3.92 3.48 6.80
N PRO A 101 -4.73 3.21 5.76
CA PRO A 101 -6.16 3.45 5.79
C PRO A 101 -6.82 2.66 6.91
N GLU A 102 -7.84 3.26 7.55
CA GLU A 102 -8.63 2.63 8.62
C GLU A 102 -7.81 2.13 9.83
N VAL A 103 -6.60 2.67 10.04
CA VAL A 103 -5.86 2.47 11.28
C VAL A 103 -6.18 3.64 12.21
N ASP A 104 -6.47 3.33 13.46
CA ASP A 104 -6.72 4.34 14.49
C ASP A 104 -5.40 4.79 15.13
N CYS A 105 -5.28 6.10 15.38
CA CYS A 105 -4.10 6.64 16.03
C CYS A 105 -3.95 6.09 17.46
N PRO A 106 -2.78 5.52 17.84
CA PRO A 106 -2.58 4.94 19.17
C PRO A 106 -2.64 5.97 20.31
N HIS A 107 -2.49 7.26 20.00
CA HIS A 107 -2.52 8.32 21.00
C HIS A 107 -3.91 8.88 21.30
N CYS A 108 -4.84 8.86 20.33
CA CYS A 108 -6.12 9.56 20.48
C CYS A 108 -7.32 8.92 19.77
N GLY A 109 -7.12 7.78 19.09
CA GLY A 109 -8.14 7.08 18.30
C GLY A 109 -8.64 7.84 17.06
N GLY A 110 -7.95 8.91 16.65
CA GLY A 110 -8.29 9.65 15.43
C GLY A 110 -7.83 8.94 14.16
N PRO A 111 -8.45 9.21 13.00
CA PRO A 111 -8.04 8.59 11.74
C PRO A 111 -6.65 9.08 11.31
N LEU A 112 -5.91 8.19 10.66
CA LEU A 112 -4.66 8.55 10.01
C LEU A 112 -4.91 9.13 8.62
N ILE A 113 -4.08 10.09 8.25
CA ILE A 113 -4.05 10.71 6.93
C ILE A 113 -2.68 10.47 6.28
N TYR A 114 -2.69 10.22 4.98
CA TYR A 114 -1.47 10.13 4.18
C TYR A 114 -0.90 11.52 3.96
N LYS A 115 0.36 11.71 4.34
CA LYS A 115 1.09 12.97 4.21
C LYS A 115 1.97 12.92 2.97
N GLU A 116 1.43 13.40 1.86
CA GLU A 116 2.20 13.59 0.63
C GLU A 116 3.20 14.74 0.80
N LYS A 117 4.51 14.43 0.77
CA LYS A 117 5.58 15.43 0.95
C LYS A 117 5.81 16.30 -0.28
N LEU A 118 5.64 15.73 -1.47
CA LEU A 118 5.86 16.39 -2.75
C LEU A 118 4.80 15.91 -3.73
N THR A 119 4.21 16.85 -4.46
CA THR A 119 3.30 16.57 -5.55
C THR A 119 4.04 16.07 -6.79
N VAL A 120 3.30 15.47 -7.72
CA VAL A 120 3.83 15.00 -9.01
C VAL A 120 4.47 16.14 -9.80
N GLU A 121 3.84 17.33 -9.79
CA GLU A 121 4.33 18.53 -10.48
C GLU A 121 5.64 19.03 -9.89
N GLU A 122 5.76 19.05 -8.56
CA GLU A 122 7.00 19.45 -7.88
C GLU A 122 8.13 18.47 -8.14
N CYS A 123 7.86 17.16 -8.14
CA CYS A 123 8.85 16.15 -8.50
C CYS A 123 9.34 16.32 -9.93
N LYS A 124 8.44 16.57 -10.89
CA LYS A 124 8.80 16.85 -12.29
C LYS A 124 9.67 18.10 -12.41
N PHE A 125 9.29 19.19 -11.75
CA PHE A 125 10.04 20.45 -11.79
C PHE A 125 11.43 20.32 -11.17
N LYS A 126 11.56 19.57 -10.07
CA LYS A 126 12.82 19.36 -9.35
C LYS A 126 13.68 18.24 -9.95
N GLY A 127 13.22 17.52 -10.97
CA GLY A 127 13.92 16.36 -11.54
C GLY A 127 14.04 15.18 -10.58
N LEU A 128 13.07 15.02 -9.67
CA LEU A 128 13.02 13.94 -8.68
C LEU A 128 12.13 12.79 -9.14
N THR A 129 12.36 11.60 -8.59
CA THR A 129 11.44 10.46 -8.77
C THR A 129 10.25 10.62 -7.83
N TYR A 130 9.03 10.54 -8.38
CA TYR A 130 7.80 10.50 -7.57
C TYR A 130 7.65 9.10 -6.98
N GLY A 131 7.75 9.00 -5.65
CA GLY A 131 7.68 7.73 -4.94
C GLY A 131 7.37 7.93 -3.47
N ALA A 132 6.88 6.87 -2.84
CA ALA A 132 6.56 6.82 -1.41
C ALA A 132 7.47 5.78 -0.72
N PRO A 133 7.89 6.02 0.53
CA PRO A 133 8.66 5.04 1.29
C PRO A 133 7.81 3.80 1.58
N LEU A 134 8.44 2.62 1.49
CA LEU A 134 7.88 1.35 1.96
C LEU A 134 8.57 1.00 3.28
N ARG A 135 7.82 0.91 4.38
CA ARG A 135 8.34 0.41 5.67
C ARG A 135 7.72 -0.94 5.97
N VAL A 136 8.53 -1.90 6.39
CA VAL A 136 8.09 -3.26 6.73
C VAL A 136 8.29 -3.45 8.22
N LEU A 137 7.22 -3.80 8.93
CA LEU A 137 7.27 -4.13 10.34
C LEU A 137 7.57 -5.61 10.49
N LEU A 138 8.72 -5.89 11.10
CA LEU A 138 9.21 -7.23 11.38
C LEU A 138 9.30 -7.42 12.89
N GLU A 139 9.02 -8.63 13.33
CA GLU A 139 9.18 -9.05 14.71
C GLU A 139 10.35 -10.03 14.82
N LEU A 140 11.29 -9.73 15.71
CA LEU A 140 12.37 -10.66 16.04
C LEU A 140 11.94 -11.49 17.25
N VAL A 141 11.81 -12.80 17.06
CA VAL A 141 11.55 -13.77 18.11
C VAL A 141 12.86 -14.46 18.48
N ILE A 142 13.19 -14.45 19.77
CA ILE A 142 14.34 -15.17 20.31
C ILE A 142 13.82 -16.41 21.01
N ASN A 143 14.26 -17.59 20.59
CA ASN A 143 13.89 -18.85 21.21
C ASN A 143 15.03 -19.41 22.08
N HIS A 144 14.64 -20.12 23.13
CA HIS A 144 15.51 -20.94 23.96
C HIS A 144 15.15 -22.41 23.79
N THR A 145 16.15 -23.25 23.57
CA THR A 145 16.00 -24.70 23.64
C THR A 145 16.02 -25.16 25.10
N ASP A 146 14.99 -25.89 25.53
CA ASP A 146 15.01 -26.54 26.84
C ASP A 146 16.04 -27.68 26.82
N PRO A 147 17.05 -27.66 27.71
CA PRO A 147 18.11 -28.67 27.74
C PRO A 147 17.62 -30.08 28.10
N LYS A 148 16.40 -30.24 28.63
CA LYS A 148 15.84 -31.54 29.04
C LYS A 148 14.93 -32.16 27.99
N THR A 149 14.15 -31.34 27.28
CA THR A 149 13.16 -31.83 26.29
C THR A 149 13.61 -31.60 24.84
N GLY A 150 14.59 -30.72 24.61
CA GLY A 150 15.00 -30.29 23.26
C GLY A 150 13.97 -29.40 22.58
N GLU A 151 12.89 -29.01 23.27
CA GLU A 151 11.84 -28.16 22.72
C GLU A 151 12.31 -26.70 22.63
N ILE A 152 11.93 -26.05 21.53
CA ILE A 152 12.22 -24.64 21.25
C ILE A 152 11.10 -23.80 21.88
N ILE A 153 11.43 -23.03 22.92
CA ILE A 153 10.49 -22.19 23.67
C ILE A 153 10.78 -20.72 23.33
N PRO A 154 9.80 -19.92 22.87
CA PRO A 154 10.01 -18.50 22.65
C PRO A 154 10.30 -17.80 23.98
N LYS A 155 11.40 -17.04 24.02
CA LYS A 155 11.73 -16.14 25.10
C LYS A 155 11.02 -14.82 24.83
N THR A 156 9.87 -14.62 25.50
CA THR A 156 9.27 -13.29 25.67
C THR A 156 10.22 -12.32 26.32
#